data_AF-A0A918YYB6-F1
#
_entry.id   AF-A0A918YYB6-F1
#
_cell.length_a   1.000
_cell.length_b   1.000
_cell.length_c   1.000
_cell.angle_alpha   90.00
_cell.angle_beta   90.00
_cell.angle_gamma   90.00
#
_symmetry.space_group_name_H-M   'P 1'
#
loop_
_entity.id
_entity.type
_entity.pdbx_description
1 polymer ?
#
loop_
_entity_poly.entity_id
_entity_poly.type
_entity_poly.pdbx_seq_one_letter_code
_entity_poly.pdbx_strand_id
1 'polypeptide(L)'
;MGNGHGDESIFDASAAGGREGGKDLAGRVESDSVQWVLQPRGSARMRGPQHFDHSVRRGIRLVDYERVLGEDADTLKRIFPDGVARLWGSTPTQHTGNAKAVALRDRKVGDEVLFYAQNTFIARARILGLLRNRDLAAAVWGVDEETQSTWEYIMALGDIVEFHVPAQPILTALAMTPPLRSLTLVRAAERRRHLRLLDGQAAVAAKRSSAGREPSTPAKTMGRGELLHALGKLDADVPDERRTRHGSLTLLWAIGRLASGQGRLASADVCRSQLEPILHEFGTPGVSVSLEYPFRHLSGHGLWDVVGTERRRPDPVSLAASVESGAQAGLRPEAARLLRQPLARAEAIGLLCTTYFENIDQEELLERVGLGGYAHASGAEEGDGERDGGSESARPSGRRQVTSSRPDRDQRLVNRVKLLHQHGCQVCGLRLETRFGHYSEAAHIRGLGSPHDGPDTLSNMLCLCPNHHVQFDTLTIFIDEHWNVRRSRDGQSIGTLRRHPEHAVDEQYVEYHRALCGGNRSSAARN
;
A
#
# COMPACT_ATOMS: atom_id res chain seq x y z
N MET A 1 12.89 -36.63 -84.77
CA MET A 1 11.90 -35.53 -84.86
C MET A 1 12.31 -34.48 -83.83
N GLY A 2 12.61 -33.26 -84.28
CA GLY A 2 12.83 -32.08 -83.42
C GLY A 2 14.28 -31.74 -83.04
N ASN A 3 15.00 -31.10 -83.97
CA ASN A 3 16.24 -30.30 -83.77
C ASN A 3 15.99 -29.13 -82.78
N GLY A 4 16.94 -28.42 -82.17
CA GLY A 4 18.40 -28.23 -82.27
C GLY A 4 18.78 -27.11 -81.27
N HIS A 5 19.94 -27.14 -80.60
CA HIS A 5 21.10 -26.22 -80.78
C HIS A 5 20.74 -24.72 -80.86
N GLY A 6 21.35 -23.78 -80.13
CA GLY A 6 22.63 -23.75 -79.43
C GLY A 6 22.81 -22.42 -78.67
N ASP A 7 24.07 -22.05 -78.47
CA ASP A 7 24.71 -21.36 -77.35
C ASP A 7 24.74 -19.80 -77.40
N GLU A 8 25.29 -19.21 -76.32
CA GLU A 8 25.94 -17.88 -76.15
C GLU A 8 25.19 -16.64 -75.60
N SER A 9 25.40 -16.41 -74.30
CA SER A 9 26.10 -15.27 -73.63
C SER A 9 25.74 -13.77 -73.82
N ILE A 10 25.43 -13.13 -72.67
CA ILE A 10 26.02 -11.88 -72.08
C ILE A 10 25.35 -10.47 -72.26
N PHE A 11 25.27 -9.75 -71.10
CA PHE A 11 24.85 -8.36 -70.74
C PHE A 11 23.35 -8.00 -70.88
N ASP A 12 22.64 -7.39 -69.92
CA ASP A 12 22.93 -6.13 -69.19
C ASP A 12 22.08 -5.98 -67.88
N ALA A 13 22.45 -5.01 -67.04
CA ALA A 13 21.99 -4.76 -65.69
C ALA A 13 20.73 -3.85 -65.56
N SER A 14 20.16 -3.85 -64.34
CA SER A 14 19.33 -2.82 -63.69
C SER A 14 17.80 -2.86 -63.86
N ALA A 15 17.08 -3.10 -62.75
CA ALA A 15 16.16 -2.15 -62.08
C ALA A 15 15.05 -2.83 -61.25
N ALA A 16 14.86 -2.34 -60.01
CA ALA A 16 13.66 -2.30 -59.16
C ALA A 16 12.90 -3.63 -58.89
N GLY A 17 12.77 -4.13 -57.65
CA GLY A 17 12.13 -3.46 -56.52
C GLY A 17 10.64 -3.88 -56.42
N GLY A 18 10.29 -4.71 -55.44
CA GLY A 18 8.88 -4.89 -55.01
C GLY A 18 8.35 -6.31 -54.84
N ARG A 19 8.58 -6.92 -53.67
CA ARG A 19 7.70 -7.97 -53.12
C ARG A 19 7.48 -7.74 -51.62
N GLU A 20 6.74 -6.67 -51.29
CA GLU A 20 6.17 -6.43 -49.95
C GLU A 20 4.62 -6.41 -49.94
N GLY A 21 3.93 -6.67 -51.05
CA GLY A 21 2.47 -6.55 -51.13
C GLY A 21 1.63 -7.73 -50.60
N GLY A 22 2.24 -8.87 -50.25
CA GLY A 22 1.52 -10.11 -49.91
C GLY A 22 1.10 -10.24 -48.44
N LYS A 23 1.88 -9.68 -47.49
CA LYS A 23 1.56 -9.74 -46.05
C LYS A 23 0.53 -8.70 -45.63
N ASP A 24 0.50 -7.54 -46.29
CA ASP A 24 -0.40 -6.44 -45.96
C ASP A 24 -1.86 -6.71 -46.32
N LEU A 25 -2.12 -7.54 -47.34
CA LEU A 25 -3.49 -7.92 -47.70
C LEU A 25 -4.07 -8.97 -46.74
N ALA A 26 -3.29 -9.98 -46.35
CA ALA A 26 -3.72 -11.02 -45.41
C ALA A 26 -3.96 -10.46 -43.99
N GLY A 27 -3.08 -9.58 -43.50
CA GLY A 27 -3.25 -8.90 -42.21
C GLY A 27 -4.43 -7.92 -42.18
N ARG A 28 -4.77 -7.29 -43.32
CA ARG A 28 -5.97 -6.44 -43.46
C ARG A 28 -7.26 -7.25 -43.45
N VAL A 29 -7.29 -8.41 -44.11
CA VAL A 29 -8.47 -9.31 -44.16
C VAL A 29 -8.76 -9.93 -42.79
N GLU A 30 -7.74 -10.31 -42.01
CA GLU A 30 -7.92 -10.81 -40.64
C GLU A 30 -8.52 -9.74 -39.71
N SER A 31 -8.02 -8.50 -39.78
CA SER A 31 -8.51 -7.35 -38.99
C SER A 31 -9.99 -7.02 -39.26
N ASP A 32 -10.47 -7.25 -40.48
CA ASP A 32 -11.83 -6.89 -40.92
C ASP A 32 -12.93 -7.84 -40.41
N SER A 33 -12.54 -9.02 -39.91
CA SER A 33 -13.48 -10.06 -39.44
C SER A 33 -13.61 -10.13 -37.92
N VAL A 34 -12.80 -9.36 -37.17
CA VAL A 34 -12.73 -9.36 -35.70
C VAL A 34 -14.01 -8.79 -35.09
N GLN A 35 -14.55 -9.48 -34.10
CA GLN A 35 -15.73 -9.08 -33.33
C GLN A 35 -15.33 -8.62 -31.92
N TRP A 36 -16.21 -7.87 -31.24
CA TRP A 36 -16.05 -7.61 -29.81
C TRP A 36 -16.92 -8.54 -28.98
N VAL A 37 -16.33 -9.12 -27.94
CA VAL A 37 -17.01 -9.89 -26.91
C VAL A 37 -17.04 -9.06 -25.64
N LEU A 38 -18.16 -8.38 -25.37
CA LEU A 38 -18.33 -7.57 -24.17
C LEU A 38 -18.62 -8.50 -22.98
N GLN A 39 -17.68 -8.56 -22.04
CA GLN A 39 -17.67 -9.54 -20.96
C GLN A 39 -17.78 -8.85 -19.59
N PRO A 40 -18.93 -8.91 -18.92
CA PRO A 40 -19.03 -8.52 -17.53
C PRO A 40 -18.10 -9.38 -16.67
N ARG A 41 -17.28 -8.74 -15.82
CA ARG A 41 -16.37 -9.43 -14.89
C ARG A 41 -17.12 -10.09 -13.71
N GLY A 42 -18.36 -9.67 -13.44
CA GLY A 42 -19.11 -10.07 -12.25
C GLY A 42 -18.78 -9.23 -11.01
N SER A 43 -19.70 -9.23 -10.03
CA SER A 43 -19.56 -8.45 -8.78
C SER A 43 -18.67 -9.15 -7.75
N ALA A 44 -18.33 -8.46 -6.66
CA ALA A 44 -17.60 -9.05 -5.53
C ALA A 44 -18.35 -10.23 -4.89
N ARG A 45 -19.69 -10.18 -4.85
CA ARG A 45 -20.54 -11.28 -4.37
C ARG A 45 -20.33 -12.58 -5.16
N MET A 46 -20.10 -12.47 -6.47
CA MET A 46 -19.83 -13.62 -7.36
C MET A 46 -18.33 -13.90 -7.52
N ARG A 47 -17.49 -13.37 -6.61
CA ARG A 47 -16.02 -13.47 -6.65
C ARG A 47 -15.39 -13.02 -7.97
N GLY A 48 -16.10 -12.20 -8.75
CA GLY A 48 -15.64 -11.75 -10.06
C GLY A 48 -14.28 -11.04 -10.04
N PRO A 49 -13.96 -10.17 -9.05
CA PRO A 49 -12.65 -9.53 -8.99
C PRO A 49 -11.54 -10.56 -8.75
N GLN A 50 -11.79 -11.51 -7.84
CA GLN A 50 -10.86 -12.57 -7.48
C GLN A 50 -10.62 -13.52 -8.66
N HIS A 51 -11.69 -13.92 -9.37
CA HIS A 51 -11.57 -14.80 -10.54
C HIS A 51 -10.77 -14.13 -11.67
N PHE A 52 -10.96 -12.82 -11.88
CA PHE A 52 -10.25 -12.09 -12.93
C PHE A 52 -8.77 -11.96 -12.60
N ASP A 53 -8.47 -11.62 -11.36
CA ASP A 53 -7.10 -11.56 -10.87
C ASP A 53 -6.40 -12.93 -10.97
N HIS A 54 -7.08 -13.99 -10.52
CA HIS A 54 -6.57 -15.37 -10.53
C HIS A 54 -6.31 -15.91 -11.95
N SER A 55 -7.31 -15.85 -12.83
CA SER A 55 -7.26 -16.59 -14.11
C SER A 55 -6.92 -15.74 -15.33
N VAL A 56 -7.09 -14.41 -15.27
CA VAL A 56 -6.78 -13.50 -16.38
C VAL A 56 -5.50 -12.70 -16.12
N ARG A 57 -5.33 -12.11 -14.93
CA ARG A 57 -4.13 -11.31 -14.62
C ARG A 57 -2.92 -12.17 -14.28
N ARG A 58 -3.03 -13.00 -13.24
CA ARG A 58 -1.96 -13.92 -12.80
C ARG A 58 -1.83 -15.14 -13.71
N GLY A 59 -2.97 -15.64 -14.20
CA GLY A 59 -3.04 -16.90 -14.92
C GLY A 59 -2.94 -18.11 -14.00
N ILE A 60 -3.32 -19.26 -14.54
CA ILE A 60 -3.23 -20.55 -13.84
C ILE A 60 -2.07 -21.36 -14.42
N ARG A 61 -1.34 -22.08 -13.58
CA ARG A 61 -0.30 -23.00 -14.09
C ARG A 61 -0.97 -24.28 -14.54
N LEU A 62 -0.78 -24.66 -15.80
CA LEU A 62 -1.40 -25.86 -16.37
C LEU A 62 -1.03 -27.14 -15.61
N VAL A 63 0.18 -27.20 -15.05
CA VAL A 63 0.65 -28.33 -14.23
C VAL A 63 -0.25 -28.60 -13.01
N ASP A 64 -0.83 -27.56 -12.42
CA ASP A 64 -1.67 -27.71 -11.22
C ASP A 64 -3.03 -28.34 -11.56
N TYR A 65 -3.39 -28.38 -12.84
CA TYR A 65 -4.70 -28.84 -13.32
C TYR A 65 -4.62 -30.05 -14.26
N GLU A 66 -3.45 -30.69 -14.43
CA GLU A 66 -3.26 -31.78 -15.41
C GLU A 66 -4.31 -32.88 -15.37
N ARG A 67 -4.78 -33.22 -14.17
CA ARG A 67 -5.80 -34.25 -13.95
C ARG A 67 -7.18 -33.90 -14.51
N VAL A 68 -7.47 -32.61 -14.70
CA VAL A 68 -8.77 -32.10 -15.17
C VAL A 68 -8.69 -31.44 -16.56
N LEU A 69 -7.50 -31.33 -17.15
CA LEU A 69 -7.34 -30.77 -18.51
C LEU A 69 -7.90 -31.69 -19.60
N GLY A 70 -7.80 -33.01 -19.43
CA GLY A 70 -8.30 -33.98 -20.40
C GLY A 70 -7.78 -33.73 -21.81
N GLU A 71 -8.67 -33.77 -22.80
CA GLU A 71 -8.35 -33.56 -24.23
C GLU A 71 -7.87 -32.12 -24.54
N ASP A 72 -8.15 -31.15 -23.67
CA ASP A 72 -7.74 -29.76 -23.87
C ASP A 72 -6.26 -29.51 -23.52
N ALA A 73 -5.58 -30.47 -22.88
CA ALA A 73 -4.22 -30.31 -22.38
C ALA A 73 -3.22 -29.90 -23.47
N ASP A 74 -3.21 -30.61 -24.60
CA ASP A 74 -2.27 -30.34 -25.69
C ASP A 74 -2.56 -29.00 -26.36
N THR A 75 -3.83 -28.64 -26.49
CA THR A 75 -4.25 -27.35 -27.03
C THR A 75 -3.78 -26.21 -26.12
N LEU A 76 -4.01 -26.31 -24.82
CA LEU A 76 -3.60 -25.29 -23.86
C LEU A 76 -2.07 -25.19 -23.73
N LYS A 77 -1.34 -26.30 -23.77
CA LYS A 77 0.14 -26.31 -23.79
C LYS A 77 0.70 -25.65 -25.05
N ARG A 78 0.03 -25.82 -26.19
CA ARG A 78 0.41 -25.16 -27.46
C ARG A 78 0.13 -23.66 -27.44
N ILE A 79 -0.98 -23.23 -26.83
CA ILE A 79 -1.34 -21.81 -26.68
C ILE A 79 -0.44 -21.12 -25.63
N PHE A 80 -0.12 -21.82 -24.53
CA PHE A 80 0.66 -21.31 -23.40
C PHE A 80 1.91 -22.19 -23.18
N PRO A 81 2.95 -22.04 -24.01
CA PRO A 81 4.17 -22.85 -23.91
C PRO A 81 4.99 -22.57 -22.64
N ASP A 82 4.76 -21.43 -21.99
CA ASP A 82 5.31 -21.08 -20.67
C ASP A 82 4.60 -21.81 -19.51
N GLY A 83 3.54 -22.57 -19.82
CA GLY A 83 2.75 -23.31 -18.86
C GLY A 83 1.76 -22.48 -18.05
N VAL A 84 1.62 -21.17 -18.32
CA VAL A 84 0.74 -20.28 -17.54
C VAL A 84 -0.45 -19.78 -18.37
N ALA A 85 -1.56 -20.52 -18.31
CA ALA A 85 -2.76 -20.22 -19.06
C ALA A 85 -3.54 -19.03 -18.51
N ARG A 86 -3.91 -18.10 -19.39
CA ARG A 86 -4.88 -17.03 -19.09
C ARG A 86 -6.25 -17.44 -19.58
N LEU A 87 -7.18 -17.66 -18.67
CA LEU A 87 -8.50 -18.21 -18.96
C LEU A 87 -9.61 -17.29 -18.43
N TRP A 88 -10.73 -17.25 -19.14
CA TRP A 88 -11.97 -16.69 -18.60
C TRP A 88 -13.16 -17.51 -19.05
N GLY A 89 -14.03 -17.86 -18.12
CA GLY A 89 -15.18 -18.71 -18.41
C GLY A 89 -16.51 -17.95 -18.41
N SER A 90 -17.52 -18.58 -19.01
CA SER A 90 -18.92 -18.17 -18.93
C SER A 90 -19.81 -19.36 -18.59
N THR A 91 -20.80 -19.15 -17.74
CA THR A 91 -21.79 -20.18 -17.43
C THR A 91 -22.69 -20.48 -18.64
N PRO A 92 -23.30 -21.66 -18.72
CA PRO A 92 -24.32 -21.95 -19.74
C PRO A 92 -25.51 -20.98 -19.70
N THR A 93 -26.38 -21.07 -20.69
CA THR A 93 -27.67 -20.36 -20.73
C THR A 93 -28.73 -21.30 -21.27
N GLN A 94 -29.90 -21.31 -20.63
CA GLN A 94 -31.02 -22.18 -21.01
C GLN A 94 -31.81 -21.61 -22.20
N HIS A 95 -31.72 -20.29 -22.44
CA HIS A 95 -32.38 -19.63 -23.57
C HIS A 95 -31.41 -19.53 -24.76
N THR A 96 -31.78 -20.11 -25.90
CA THR A 96 -30.93 -20.21 -27.11
C THR A 96 -30.86 -18.92 -27.94
N GLY A 97 -31.79 -17.98 -27.73
CA GLY A 97 -31.91 -16.74 -28.50
C GLY A 97 -31.41 -15.47 -27.80
N ASN A 98 -30.99 -15.53 -26.53
CA ASN A 98 -30.55 -14.34 -25.80
C ASN A 98 -29.12 -13.90 -26.20
N ALA A 99 -28.74 -12.66 -25.86
CA ALA A 99 -27.44 -12.09 -26.22
C ALA A 99 -26.25 -12.96 -25.79
N LYS A 100 -26.36 -13.61 -24.62
CA LYS A 100 -25.35 -14.55 -24.10
C LYS A 100 -25.23 -15.80 -24.96
N ALA A 101 -26.35 -16.42 -25.36
CA ALA A 101 -26.33 -17.61 -26.22
C ALA A 101 -25.75 -17.32 -27.59
N VAL A 102 -26.11 -16.17 -28.17
CA VAL A 102 -25.54 -15.68 -29.42
C VAL A 102 -24.04 -15.45 -29.27
N ALA A 103 -23.60 -14.79 -28.19
CA ALA A 103 -22.18 -14.55 -27.95
C ALA A 103 -21.39 -15.84 -27.70
N LEU A 104 -21.97 -16.81 -26.99
CA LEU A 104 -21.31 -18.08 -26.76
C LEU A 104 -21.17 -18.89 -28.07
N ARG A 105 -22.19 -18.90 -28.92
CA ARG A 105 -22.16 -19.66 -30.17
C ARG A 105 -21.27 -19.01 -31.24
N ASP A 106 -21.34 -17.69 -31.38
CA ASP A 106 -20.80 -16.99 -32.54
C ASP A 106 -19.44 -16.30 -32.28
N ARG A 107 -18.89 -16.36 -31.04
CA ARG A 107 -17.51 -15.93 -30.76
C ARG A 107 -16.51 -16.91 -31.38
N LYS A 108 -15.37 -16.40 -31.84
CA LYS A 108 -14.32 -17.21 -32.48
C LYS A 108 -12.91 -16.80 -32.01
N VAL A 109 -11.95 -17.67 -32.26
CA VAL A 109 -10.52 -17.36 -32.07
C VAL A 109 -10.16 -16.14 -32.93
N GLY A 110 -9.40 -15.21 -32.34
CA GLY A 110 -9.06 -13.91 -32.93
C GLY A 110 -9.99 -12.77 -32.56
N ASP A 111 -11.18 -13.03 -32.02
CA ASP A 111 -12.05 -11.98 -31.49
C ASP A 111 -11.43 -11.28 -30.27
N GLU A 112 -11.88 -10.06 -30.02
CA GLU A 112 -11.36 -9.22 -28.94
C GLU A 112 -12.39 -9.12 -27.81
N VAL A 113 -12.00 -9.56 -26.61
CA VAL A 113 -12.81 -9.47 -25.39
C VAL A 113 -12.61 -8.12 -24.75
N LEU A 114 -13.70 -7.41 -24.43
CA LEU A 114 -13.68 -6.19 -23.62
C LEU A 114 -14.29 -6.49 -22.25
N PHE A 115 -13.46 -6.46 -21.21
CA PHE A 115 -13.92 -6.70 -19.85
C PHE A 115 -14.59 -5.46 -19.28
N TYR A 116 -15.79 -5.64 -18.72
CA TYR A 116 -16.61 -4.57 -18.17
C TYR A 116 -16.85 -4.79 -16.66
N ALA A 117 -16.64 -3.74 -15.86
CA ALA A 117 -17.00 -3.69 -14.46
C ALA A 117 -17.27 -2.25 -14.02
N GLN A 118 -18.24 -2.03 -13.12
CA GLN A 118 -18.50 -0.72 -12.50
C GLN A 118 -18.58 0.44 -13.53
N ASN A 119 -19.38 0.25 -14.59
CA ASN A 119 -19.55 1.24 -15.68
C ASN A 119 -18.27 1.60 -16.45
N THR A 120 -17.25 0.75 -16.40
CA THR A 120 -15.94 0.98 -17.03
C THR A 120 -15.50 -0.27 -17.79
N PHE A 121 -14.93 -0.10 -18.98
CA PHE A 121 -14.13 -1.15 -19.62
C PHE A 121 -12.73 -1.14 -19.00
N ILE A 122 -12.33 -2.28 -18.44
CA ILE A 122 -11.15 -2.42 -17.57
C ILE A 122 -9.98 -3.14 -18.24
N ALA A 123 -10.24 -3.88 -19.32
CA ALA A 123 -9.21 -4.56 -20.09
C ALA A 123 -9.73 -4.98 -21.46
N ARG A 124 -8.81 -5.18 -22.40
CA ARG A 124 -9.03 -5.97 -23.63
C ARG A 124 -8.12 -7.19 -23.65
N ALA A 125 -8.57 -8.23 -24.33
CA ALA A 125 -7.77 -9.43 -24.59
C ALA A 125 -8.14 -10.03 -25.95
N ARG A 126 -7.22 -10.76 -26.58
CA ARG A 126 -7.49 -11.55 -27.78
C ARG A 126 -7.85 -12.98 -27.39
N ILE A 127 -8.88 -13.56 -28.02
CA ILE A 127 -9.20 -14.98 -27.86
C ILE A 127 -8.19 -15.81 -28.65
N LEU A 128 -7.41 -16.63 -27.96
CA LEU A 128 -6.44 -17.57 -28.55
C LEU A 128 -7.01 -18.99 -28.71
N GLY A 129 -8.00 -19.34 -27.89
CA GLY A 129 -8.64 -20.64 -27.91
C GLY A 129 -10.02 -20.61 -27.27
N LEU A 130 -10.88 -21.52 -27.71
CA LEU A 130 -12.23 -21.73 -27.18
C LEU A 130 -12.39 -23.20 -26.84
N LEU A 131 -12.78 -23.48 -25.61
CA LEU A 131 -12.99 -24.86 -25.14
C LEU A 131 -14.18 -24.92 -24.20
N ARG A 132 -14.75 -26.12 -24.07
CA ARG A 132 -15.82 -26.41 -23.12
C ARG A 132 -15.35 -27.48 -22.16
N ASN A 133 -14.94 -27.06 -20.97
CA ASN A 133 -14.36 -27.96 -19.98
C ASN A 133 -14.92 -27.64 -18.59
N ARG A 134 -15.86 -28.48 -18.16
CA ARG A 134 -16.55 -28.32 -16.87
C ARG A 134 -15.62 -28.60 -15.70
N ASP A 135 -14.80 -29.63 -15.80
CA ASP A 135 -13.92 -30.07 -14.70
C ASP A 135 -12.84 -29.04 -14.43
N LEU A 136 -12.22 -28.50 -15.48
CA LEU A 136 -11.30 -27.38 -15.38
C LEU A 136 -11.99 -26.13 -14.82
N ALA A 137 -13.19 -25.79 -15.31
CA ALA A 137 -13.92 -24.63 -14.81
C ALA A 137 -14.28 -24.75 -13.32
N ALA A 138 -14.71 -25.94 -12.89
CA ALA A 138 -14.99 -26.21 -11.48
C ALA A 138 -13.74 -26.16 -10.62
N ALA A 139 -12.59 -26.66 -11.11
CA ALA A 139 -11.33 -26.60 -10.40
C ALA A 139 -10.78 -25.16 -10.28
N VAL A 140 -10.98 -24.32 -11.30
CA VAL A 140 -10.44 -22.95 -11.35
C VAL A 140 -11.35 -21.93 -10.65
N TRP A 141 -12.67 -22.02 -10.86
CA TRP A 141 -13.63 -21.01 -10.38
C TRP A 141 -14.68 -21.55 -9.41
N GLY A 142 -14.66 -22.86 -9.13
CA GLY A 142 -15.70 -23.51 -8.33
C GLY A 142 -17.00 -23.74 -9.10
N VAL A 143 -18.01 -24.16 -8.35
CA VAL A 143 -19.39 -24.32 -8.82
C VAL A 143 -20.29 -23.38 -8.03
N ASP A 144 -21.37 -22.93 -8.66
CA ASP A 144 -22.46 -22.24 -7.98
C ASP A 144 -23.21 -23.23 -7.09
N GLU A 145 -23.32 -22.94 -5.79
CA GLU A 145 -23.86 -23.88 -4.80
C GLU A 145 -25.33 -24.22 -5.05
N GLU A 146 -26.12 -23.25 -5.52
CA GLU A 146 -27.56 -23.42 -5.78
C GLU A 146 -27.84 -24.12 -7.12
N THR A 147 -27.15 -23.70 -8.19
CA THR A 147 -27.44 -24.16 -9.55
C THR A 147 -26.51 -25.26 -10.06
N GLN A 148 -25.48 -25.61 -9.28
CA GLN A 148 -24.40 -26.55 -9.64
C GLN A 148 -23.71 -26.24 -10.98
N SER A 149 -23.89 -25.00 -11.46
CA SER A 149 -23.34 -24.52 -12.72
C SER A 149 -21.94 -23.96 -12.51
N THR A 150 -21.09 -24.10 -13.51
CA THR A 150 -19.75 -23.47 -13.53
C THR A 150 -19.52 -22.78 -14.86
N TRP A 151 -18.43 -22.04 -14.96
CA TRP A 151 -18.06 -21.22 -16.12
C TRP A 151 -17.42 -22.05 -17.24
N GLU A 152 -18.07 -23.14 -17.62
CA GLU A 152 -17.53 -24.20 -18.50
C GLU A 152 -17.25 -23.75 -19.94
N TYR A 153 -17.81 -22.63 -20.41
CA TYR A 153 -17.48 -22.06 -21.72
C TYR A 153 -16.26 -21.16 -21.60
N ILE A 154 -15.08 -21.72 -21.81
CA ILE A 154 -13.79 -21.09 -21.53
C ILE A 154 -13.23 -20.40 -22.78
N MET A 155 -12.64 -19.24 -22.57
CA MET A 155 -11.81 -18.52 -23.51
C MET A 155 -10.37 -18.55 -23.00
N ALA A 156 -9.43 -19.04 -23.80
CA ALA A 156 -8.01 -18.83 -23.60
C ALA A 156 -7.63 -17.47 -24.18
N LEU A 157 -6.92 -16.65 -23.40
CA LEU A 157 -6.71 -15.23 -23.64
C LEU A 157 -5.23 -14.89 -23.87
N GLY A 158 -4.98 -13.99 -24.82
CA GLY A 158 -3.68 -13.41 -25.12
C GLY A 158 -3.79 -11.90 -25.28
N ASP A 159 -2.65 -11.24 -25.53
CA ASP A 159 -2.58 -9.80 -25.78
C ASP A 159 -3.39 -8.95 -24.78
N ILE A 160 -3.34 -9.33 -23.51
CA ILE A 160 -4.14 -8.70 -22.47
C ILE A 160 -3.58 -7.31 -22.19
N VAL A 161 -4.41 -6.29 -22.40
CA VAL A 161 -4.08 -4.89 -22.11
C VAL A 161 -5.13 -4.33 -21.18
N GLU A 162 -4.73 -3.98 -19.96
CA GLU A 162 -5.59 -3.29 -19.01
C GLU A 162 -5.65 -1.79 -19.32
N PHE A 163 -6.86 -1.23 -19.25
CA PHE A 163 -7.11 0.20 -19.44
C PHE A 163 -8.40 0.60 -18.72
N HIS A 164 -8.64 1.88 -18.52
CA HIS A 164 -9.87 2.36 -17.90
C HIS A 164 -10.57 3.34 -18.84
N VAL A 165 -11.61 2.86 -19.53
CA VAL A 165 -12.45 3.69 -20.40
C VAL A 165 -13.87 3.67 -19.87
N PRO A 166 -14.48 4.84 -19.58
CA PRO A 166 -15.89 4.91 -19.22
C PRO A 166 -16.74 4.19 -20.28
N ALA A 167 -17.56 3.23 -19.85
CA ALA A 167 -18.29 2.39 -20.78
C ALA A 167 -19.50 3.10 -21.40
N GLN A 168 -20.06 4.11 -20.70
CA GLN A 168 -21.29 4.79 -21.10
C GLN A 168 -21.28 5.26 -22.56
N PRO A 169 -20.26 6.00 -23.06
CA PRO A 169 -20.30 6.52 -24.43
C PRO A 169 -20.30 5.41 -25.48
N ILE A 170 -19.59 4.32 -25.22
CA ILE A 170 -19.48 3.17 -26.14
C ILE A 170 -20.76 2.35 -26.10
N LEU A 171 -21.30 2.05 -24.90
CA LEU A 171 -22.55 1.32 -24.76
C LEU A 171 -23.72 2.09 -25.38
N THR A 172 -23.80 3.41 -25.16
CA THR A 172 -24.81 4.25 -25.81
C THR A 172 -24.67 4.26 -27.33
N ALA A 173 -23.45 4.32 -27.87
CA ALA A 173 -23.21 4.25 -29.31
C ALA A 173 -23.63 2.90 -29.93
N LEU A 174 -23.53 1.82 -29.15
CA LEU A 174 -24.00 0.47 -29.50
C LEU A 174 -25.50 0.28 -29.24
N ALA A 175 -26.24 1.34 -28.91
CA ALA A 175 -27.65 1.28 -28.51
C ALA A 175 -27.93 0.33 -27.33
N MET A 176 -26.96 0.21 -26.40
CA MET A 176 -27.05 -0.62 -25.21
C MET A 176 -27.19 0.25 -23.95
N THR A 177 -28.05 -0.20 -23.03
CA THR A 177 -28.25 0.48 -21.74
C THR A 177 -27.38 -0.16 -20.65
N PRO A 178 -26.54 0.62 -19.95
CA PRO A 178 -25.81 0.11 -18.78
C PRO A 178 -26.74 -0.13 -17.57
N PRO A 179 -26.36 -1.01 -16.64
CA PRO A 179 -25.12 -1.79 -16.66
C PRO A 179 -25.18 -2.96 -17.65
N LEU A 180 -24.02 -3.35 -18.19
CA LEU A 180 -23.93 -4.57 -19.01
C LEU A 180 -24.11 -5.79 -18.10
N ARG A 181 -25.22 -6.50 -18.26
CA ARG A 181 -25.63 -7.60 -17.35
C ARG A 181 -25.23 -9.00 -17.82
N SER A 182 -24.95 -9.17 -19.11
CA SER A 182 -24.58 -10.46 -19.69
C SER A 182 -23.45 -10.31 -20.70
N LEU A 183 -22.81 -11.44 -21.01
CA LEU A 183 -21.93 -11.55 -22.17
C LEU A 183 -22.69 -11.15 -23.43
N THR A 184 -22.11 -10.27 -24.25
CA THR A 184 -22.73 -9.76 -25.47
C THR A 184 -21.72 -9.67 -26.59
N LEU A 185 -22.13 -10.05 -27.80
CA LEU A 185 -21.29 -10.02 -29.00
C LEU A 185 -21.67 -8.83 -29.88
N VAL A 186 -20.67 -8.04 -30.24
CA VAL A 186 -20.79 -6.95 -31.21
C VAL A 186 -20.12 -7.41 -32.50
N ARG A 187 -20.88 -7.45 -33.59
CA ARG A 187 -20.41 -8.00 -34.88
C ARG A 187 -19.34 -7.11 -35.50
N ALA A 188 -18.50 -7.68 -36.35
CA ALA A 188 -17.34 -6.99 -36.94
C ALA A 188 -17.70 -5.68 -37.66
N ALA A 189 -18.83 -5.65 -38.38
CA ALA A 189 -19.32 -4.44 -39.04
C ALA A 189 -19.65 -3.31 -38.05
N GLU A 190 -20.24 -3.64 -36.91
CA GLU A 190 -20.61 -2.68 -35.87
C GLU A 190 -19.38 -2.27 -35.04
N ARG A 191 -18.52 -3.21 -34.67
CA ARG A 191 -17.19 -2.93 -34.08
C ARG A 191 -16.44 -1.90 -34.91
N ARG A 192 -16.33 -2.09 -36.24
CA ARG A 192 -15.60 -1.17 -37.12
C ARG A 192 -16.15 0.27 -37.08
N ARG A 193 -17.47 0.45 -36.95
CA ARG A 193 -18.09 1.77 -36.82
C ARG A 193 -17.69 2.48 -35.51
N HIS A 194 -17.44 1.72 -34.45
CA HIS A 194 -17.18 2.26 -33.10
C HIS A 194 -15.74 2.05 -32.62
N LEU A 195 -14.87 1.41 -33.40
CA LEU A 195 -13.47 1.13 -33.04
C LEU A 195 -12.71 2.42 -32.76
N ARG A 196 -12.87 3.44 -33.62
CA ARG A 196 -12.28 4.77 -33.41
C ARG A 196 -12.82 5.49 -32.19
N LEU A 197 -14.05 5.18 -31.76
CA LEU A 197 -14.61 5.73 -30.52
C LEU A 197 -13.94 5.07 -29.32
N LEU A 198 -13.77 3.75 -29.29
CA LEU A 198 -13.03 3.07 -28.23
C LEU A 198 -11.57 3.51 -28.19
N ASP A 199 -10.87 3.47 -29.33
CA ASP A 199 -9.46 3.88 -29.43
C ASP A 199 -9.30 5.37 -29.14
N GLY A 200 -10.25 6.21 -29.56
CA GLY A 200 -10.30 7.63 -29.25
C GLY A 200 -10.53 7.88 -27.77
N GLN A 201 -11.44 7.14 -27.12
CA GLN A 201 -11.67 7.22 -25.67
C GLN A 201 -10.50 6.64 -24.87
N ALA A 202 -9.85 5.59 -25.36
CA ALA A 202 -8.64 5.00 -24.78
C ALA A 202 -7.44 5.93 -24.98
N ALA A 203 -7.32 6.59 -26.12
CA ALA A 203 -6.30 7.60 -26.40
C ALA A 203 -6.59 8.91 -25.67
N VAL A 204 -7.85 9.29 -25.43
CA VAL A 204 -8.24 10.43 -24.57
C VAL A 204 -8.07 10.05 -23.10
N ALA A 205 -8.29 8.81 -22.68
CA ALA A 205 -7.96 8.33 -21.35
C ALA A 205 -6.43 8.28 -21.16
N ALA A 206 -5.68 7.79 -22.14
CA ALA A 206 -4.22 7.75 -22.16
C ALA A 206 -3.60 9.14 -22.31
N LYS A 207 -4.21 10.05 -23.09
CA LYS A 207 -3.85 11.48 -23.17
C LYS A 207 -4.37 12.28 -21.97
N ARG A 208 -5.42 11.87 -21.26
CA ARG A 208 -5.71 12.42 -19.92
C ARG A 208 -4.69 11.91 -18.91
N SER A 209 -4.15 10.72 -19.14
CA SER A 209 -3.03 10.15 -18.37
C SER A 209 -1.66 10.73 -18.77
N SER A 210 -1.49 11.27 -20.00
CA SER A 210 -0.21 11.76 -20.54
C SER A 210 -0.14 13.28 -20.84
N ALA A 211 -1.27 13.92 -21.13
CA ALA A 211 -1.49 15.36 -21.31
C ALA A 211 -2.14 16.02 -20.08
N GLY A 212 -2.26 15.30 -18.97
CA GLY A 212 -2.27 15.88 -17.62
C GLY A 212 -0.88 16.41 -17.19
N ARG A 213 -0.11 16.90 -18.16
CA ARG A 213 1.26 17.41 -18.00
C ARG A 213 1.36 18.83 -18.56
N GLU A 214 0.60 19.73 -17.94
CA GLU A 214 1.01 21.06 -17.44
C GLU A 214 -0.05 21.53 -16.42
N PRO A 215 0.36 22.22 -15.35
CA PRO A 215 0.31 21.65 -14.00
C PRO A 215 -1.07 21.06 -13.69
N SER A 216 -1.15 19.73 -13.59
CA SER A 216 -2.04 19.17 -12.59
C SER A 216 -1.65 19.83 -11.27
N THR A 217 -2.62 20.34 -10.51
CA THR A 217 -2.53 20.27 -9.05
C THR A 217 -1.76 18.99 -8.68
N PRO A 218 -0.68 19.10 -7.91
CA PRO A 218 0.37 18.09 -7.84
C PRO A 218 -0.28 16.73 -7.61
N ALA A 219 0.09 15.70 -8.41
CA ALA A 219 -0.37 14.32 -8.30
C ALA A 219 -0.62 14.03 -6.84
N LYS A 220 -1.90 13.95 -6.42
CA LYS A 220 -2.34 14.29 -5.04
C LYS A 220 -1.31 13.75 -4.09
N THR A 221 -0.39 14.63 -3.70
CA THR A 221 0.82 14.18 -3.04
C THR A 221 0.30 13.76 -1.70
N MET A 222 0.48 12.49 -1.33
CA MET A 222 -0.03 11.99 -0.06
C MET A 222 0.25 13.06 0.98
N GLY A 223 -0.82 13.68 1.47
CA GLY A 223 -0.73 14.78 2.42
C GLY A 223 -0.51 14.24 3.82
N ARG A 224 -0.05 15.08 4.75
CA ARG A 224 0.07 14.72 6.18
C ARG A 224 -1.22 14.05 6.69
N GLY A 225 -2.38 14.65 6.41
CA GLY A 225 -3.68 14.08 6.81
C GLY A 225 -4.03 12.75 6.13
N GLU A 226 -3.65 12.55 4.86
CA GLU A 226 -3.91 11.28 4.16
C GLU A 226 -3.01 10.15 4.67
N LEU A 227 -1.75 10.47 4.99
CA LEU A 227 -0.83 9.55 5.65
C LEU A 227 -1.41 9.09 7.00
N LEU A 228 -1.78 10.03 7.86
CA LEU A 228 -2.33 9.71 9.19
C LEU A 228 -3.65 8.93 9.09
N HIS A 229 -4.50 9.26 8.11
CA HIS A 229 -5.71 8.50 7.83
C HIS A 229 -5.41 7.05 7.43
N ALA A 230 -4.46 6.84 6.54
CA ALA A 230 -4.05 5.50 6.11
C ALA A 230 -3.45 4.69 7.28
N LEU A 231 -2.60 5.32 8.10
CA LEU A 231 -2.00 4.71 9.29
C LEU A 231 -3.05 4.34 10.35
N GLY A 232 -4.10 5.15 10.54
CA GLY A 232 -5.14 4.88 11.54
C GLY A 232 -6.19 3.86 11.09
N LYS A 233 -6.23 3.50 9.80
CA LYS A 233 -7.24 2.61 9.22
C LYS A 233 -6.71 1.29 8.69
N LEU A 234 -5.49 0.88 9.07
CA LEU A 234 -4.88 -0.37 8.62
C LEU A 234 -5.85 -1.56 8.79
N ASP A 235 -6.46 -1.69 9.97
CA ASP A 235 -7.35 -2.81 10.29
C ASP A 235 -8.86 -2.46 10.29
N ALA A 236 -9.25 -1.31 9.70
CA ALA A 236 -10.63 -0.83 9.80
C ALA A 236 -11.67 -1.81 9.23
N ASP A 237 -11.34 -2.48 8.12
CA ASP A 237 -12.21 -3.44 7.43
C ASP A 237 -11.90 -4.91 7.82
N VAL A 238 -10.98 -5.13 8.77
CA VAL A 238 -10.58 -6.45 9.24
C VAL A 238 -11.34 -6.78 10.53
N PRO A 239 -12.09 -7.91 10.59
CA PRO A 239 -12.75 -8.32 11.83
C PRO A 239 -11.75 -8.53 12.96
N ASP A 240 -12.11 -8.18 14.19
CA ASP A 240 -11.21 -8.18 15.36
C ASP A 240 -10.42 -9.48 15.52
N GLU A 241 -11.08 -10.62 15.35
CA GLU A 241 -10.47 -11.96 15.45
C GLU A 241 -9.36 -12.24 14.42
N ARG A 242 -9.33 -11.46 13.32
CA ARG A 242 -8.35 -11.59 12.23
C ARG A 242 -7.38 -10.41 12.17
N ARG A 243 -7.50 -9.42 13.07
CA ARG A 243 -6.58 -8.28 13.13
C ARG A 243 -5.20 -8.77 13.57
N THR A 244 -4.16 -8.30 12.90
CA THR A 244 -2.80 -8.65 13.26
C THR A 244 -1.91 -7.42 13.36
N ARG A 245 -0.93 -7.45 14.26
CA ARG A 245 0.02 -6.34 14.44
C ARG A 245 1.13 -6.29 13.38
N HIS A 246 1.14 -7.24 12.45
CA HIS A 246 2.27 -7.41 11.54
C HIS A 246 2.45 -6.19 10.62
N GLY A 247 1.35 -5.59 10.14
CA GLY A 247 1.38 -4.38 9.32
C GLY A 247 1.90 -3.17 10.10
N SER A 248 1.38 -2.92 11.30
CA SER A 248 1.78 -1.80 12.15
C SER A 248 3.23 -1.93 12.66
N LEU A 249 3.68 -3.14 13.00
CA LEU A 249 5.08 -3.40 13.39
C LEU A 249 6.04 -3.14 12.23
N THR A 250 5.66 -3.55 11.02
CA THR A 250 6.43 -3.30 9.80
C THR A 250 6.57 -1.80 9.53
N LEU A 251 5.52 -1.02 9.78
CA LEU A 251 5.58 0.44 9.67
C LEU A 251 6.48 1.07 10.72
N LEU A 252 6.38 0.68 12.00
CA LEU A 252 7.26 1.19 13.05
C LEU A 252 8.73 0.90 12.73
N TRP A 253 9.05 -0.32 12.31
CA TRP A 253 10.38 -0.68 11.84
C TRP A 253 10.85 0.20 10.68
N ALA A 254 10.01 0.43 9.66
CA ALA A 254 10.37 1.29 8.53
C ALA A 254 10.58 2.75 8.93
N ILE A 255 9.79 3.27 9.88
CA ILE A 255 9.95 4.61 10.43
C ILE A 255 11.28 4.72 11.19
N GLY A 256 11.61 3.72 12.01
CA GLY A 256 12.89 3.65 12.72
C GLY A 256 14.09 3.70 11.79
N ARG A 257 14.04 2.92 10.71
CA ARG A 257 15.07 2.98 9.66
C ARG A 257 15.23 4.36 9.05
N LEU A 258 14.12 5.03 8.71
CA LEU A 258 14.16 6.39 8.18
C LEU A 258 14.72 7.40 9.20
N ALA A 259 14.38 7.24 10.48
CA ALA A 259 14.88 8.08 11.57
C ALA A 259 16.40 7.93 11.75
N SER A 260 16.93 6.72 11.61
CA SER A 260 18.38 6.45 11.63
C SER A 260 19.10 6.79 10.31
N GLY A 261 18.47 7.53 9.41
CA GLY A 261 19.08 7.98 8.15
C GLY A 261 19.17 6.91 7.05
N GLN A 262 18.61 5.72 7.25
CA GLN A 262 18.64 4.66 6.25
C GLN A 262 17.66 4.96 5.09
N GLY A 263 17.84 4.21 3.99
CA GLY A 263 16.97 4.29 2.82
C GLY A 263 15.55 3.81 3.11
N ARG A 264 14.56 4.34 2.36
CA ARG A 264 13.15 3.94 2.48
C ARG A 264 12.89 2.49 2.04
N LEU A 265 13.78 1.94 1.22
CA LEU A 265 13.72 0.59 0.66
C LEU A 265 14.77 -0.31 1.34
N ALA A 266 14.41 -1.56 1.52
CA ALA A 266 15.18 -2.59 2.17
C ALA A 266 15.28 -3.84 1.29
N SER A 267 16.44 -4.50 1.22
CA SER A 267 16.50 -5.82 0.60
C SER A 267 15.78 -6.86 1.47
N ALA A 268 15.44 -7.99 0.85
CA ALA A 268 14.89 -9.16 1.53
C ALA A 268 15.67 -9.57 2.77
N ASP A 269 16.99 -9.66 2.67
CA ASP A 269 17.83 -10.11 3.77
C ASP A 269 17.78 -9.15 4.96
N VAL A 270 17.70 -7.84 4.69
CA VAL A 270 17.54 -6.84 5.76
C VAL A 270 16.14 -6.94 6.37
N CYS A 271 15.10 -7.13 5.57
CA CYS A 271 13.76 -7.38 6.09
C CYS A 271 13.74 -8.62 6.98
N ARG A 272 14.27 -9.76 6.54
CA ARG A 272 14.27 -11.00 7.33
C ARG A 272 15.05 -10.84 8.63
N SER A 273 16.30 -10.38 8.54
CA SER A 273 17.18 -10.26 9.72
C SER A 273 16.70 -9.28 10.78
N GLN A 274 16.02 -8.19 10.39
CA GLN A 274 15.60 -7.15 11.34
C GLN A 274 14.13 -7.28 11.74
N LEU A 275 13.23 -7.56 10.79
CA LEU A 275 11.78 -7.52 11.01
C LEU A 275 11.21 -8.84 11.51
N GLU A 276 11.69 -10.01 11.04
CA GLU A 276 11.15 -11.30 11.51
C GLU A 276 11.29 -11.49 13.03
N PRO A 277 12.42 -11.14 13.68
CA PRO A 277 12.51 -11.22 15.15
C PRO A 277 11.48 -10.34 15.85
N ILE A 278 11.22 -9.14 15.32
CA ILE A 278 10.22 -8.20 15.87
C ILE A 278 8.81 -8.77 15.69
N LEU A 279 8.51 -9.34 14.52
CA LEU A 279 7.21 -9.96 14.25
C LEU A 279 6.98 -11.20 15.11
N HIS A 280 8.03 -11.98 15.39
CA HIS A 280 7.95 -13.15 16.26
C HIS A 280 7.64 -12.74 17.72
N GLU A 281 8.30 -11.70 18.21
CA GLU A 281 8.25 -11.28 19.60
C GLU A 281 7.01 -10.42 19.91
N PHE A 282 6.75 -9.40 19.08
CA PHE A 282 5.70 -8.40 19.31
C PHE A 282 4.45 -8.61 18.43
N GLY A 283 4.50 -9.56 17.49
CA GLY A 283 3.39 -9.89 16.61
C GLY A 283 2.19 -10.51 17.33
N THR A 284 1.17 -10.85 16.55
CA THR A 284 0.01 -11.57 17.08
C THR A 284 0.39 -13.05 17.29
N PRO A 285 0.23 -13.62 18.51
CA PRO A 285 0.56 -15.02 18.77
C PRO A 285 -0.17 -15.97 17.83
N GLY A 286 0.51 -17.02 17.36
CA GLY A 286 -0.06 -18.05 16.48
C GLY A 286 -0.23 -17.64 15.01
N VAL A 287 0.13 -16.41 14.64
CA VAL A 287 0.18 -15.96 13.23
C VAL A 287 1.58 -16.19 12.66
N SER A 288 1.66 -16.67 11.42
CA SER A 288 2.92 -16.89 10.72
C SER A 288 3.69 -15.58 10.54
N VAL A 289 5.00 -15.58 10.84
CA VAL A 289 5.93 -14.44 10.70
C VAL A 289 6.33 -14.12 9.25
N SER A 290 5.44 -14.40 8.29
CA SER A 290 5.71 -14.16 6.86
C SER A 290 5.69 -12.67 6.53
N LEU A 291 6.68 -12.24 5.72
CA LEU A 291 6.75 -10.88 5.17
C LEU A 291 5.68 -10.60 4.10
N GLU A 292 5.05 -11.63 3.55
CA GLU A 292 4.07 -11.49 2.47
C GLU A 292 2.82 -10.72 2.92
N TYR A 293 2.26 -11.11 4.06
CA TYR A 293 1.06 -10.51 4.60
C TYR A 293 1.24 -9.02 4.91
N PRO A 294 2.21 -8.59 5.74
CA PRO A 294 2.36 -7.18 6.09
C PRO A 294 2.65 -6.32 4.88
N PHE A 295 3.49 -6.79 3.94
CA PHE A 295 3.78 -5.97 2.77
C PHE A 295 2.57 -5.82 1.84
N ARG A 296 1.83 -6.90 1.59
CA ARG A 296 0.60 -6.85 0.79
C ARG A 296 -0.44 -5.94 1.45
N HIS A 297 -0.61 -6.09 2.76
CA HIS A 297 -1.54 -5.30 3.56
C HIS A 297 -1.21 -3.80 3.45
N LEU A 298 0.05 -3.41 3.70
CA LEU A 298 0.48 -2.01 3.61
C LEU A 298 0.44 -1.45 2.18
N SER A 299 0.71 -2.27 1.15
CA SER A 299 0.54 -1.87 -0.25
C SER A 299 -0.93 -1.60 -0.59
N GLY A 300 -1.87 -2.36 -0.01
CA GLY A 300 -3.31 -2.11 -0.11
C GLY A 300 -3.73 -0.74 0.45
N HIS A 301 -3.06 -0.27 1.51
CA HIS A 301 -3.24 1.07 2.08
C HIS A 301 -2.42 2.16 1.37
N GLY A 302 -1.70 1.82 0.29
CA GLY A 302 -0.90 2.77 -0.48
C GLY A 302 0.33 3.30 0.26
N LEU A 303 0.78 2.61 1.32
CA LEU A 303 1.92 3.01 2.16
C LEU A 303 3.23 2.31 1.76
N TRP A 304 3.14 1.19 1.03
CA TRP A 304 4.27 0.31 0.77
C TRP A 304 4.49 0.04 -0.72
N ASP A 305 5.75 0.03 -1.13
CA ASP A 305 6.23 -0.33 -2.45
C ASP A 305 7.16 -1.54 -2.37
N VAL A 306 7.12 -2.35 -3.42
CA VAL A 306 8.18 -3.32 -3.72
C VAL A 306 8.72 -3.02 -5.11
N VAL A 307 10.04 -2.97 -5.23
CA VAL A 307 10.77 -2.53 -6.41
C VAL A 307 11.78 -3.62 -6.76
N GLY A 308 11.57 -4.27 -7.91
CA GLY A 308 12.51 -5.23 -8.48
C GLY A 308 13.59 -4.57 -9.35
N THR A 309 14.60 -5.35 -9.75
CA THR A 309 15.67 -4.95 -10.67
C THR A 309 15.22 -4.90 -12.15
N GLU A 310 14.13 -5.58 -12.51
CA GLU A 310 13.50 -5.44 -13.83
C GLU A 310 12.48 -4.30 -13.85
N ARG A 311 12.43 -3.55 -14.97
CA ARG A 311 11.62 -2.34 -15.21
C ARG A 311 10.09 -2.56 -15.24
N ARG A 312 9.57 -3.53 -14.49
CA ARG A 312 8.14 -3.84 -14.34
C ARG A 312 7.76 -3.72 -12.87
N ARG A 313 6.75 -2.90 -12.55
CA ARG A 313 6.19 -2.83 -11.18
C ARG A 313 5.75 -4.24 -10.75
N PRO A 314 6.25 -4.80 -9.64
CA PRO A 314 5.79 -6.10 -9.15
C PRO A 314 4.35 -5.99 -8.64
N ASP A 315 3.53 -6.98 -8.97
CA ASP A 315 2.11 -7.12 -8.57
C ASP A 315 2.02 -7.45 -7.05
N PRO A 316 0.99 -7.01 -6.29
CA PRO A 316 0.89 -7.16 -4.82
C PRO A 316 0.99 -8.60 -4.27
N VAL A 317 0.89 -9.59 -5.16
CA VAL A 317 0.80 -11.01 -4.88
C VAL A 317 2.15 -11.69 -4.99
N SER A 318 3.06 -11.15 -5.80
CA SER A 318 4.43 -11.65 -5.96
C SER A 318 5.39 -10.98 -5.00
N LEU A 319 4.93 -10.34 -3.92
CA LEU A 319 5.81 -9.54 -3.07
C LEU A 319 6.86 -10.40 -2.34
N ALA A 320 6.46 -11.55 -1.78
CA ALA A 320 7.40 -12.46 -1.13
C ALA A 320 8.37 -13.11 -2.13
N ALA A 321 7.86 -13.61 -3.27
CA ALA A 321 8.69 -14.19 -4.33
C ALA A 321 9.63 -13.17 -5.00
N SER A 322 9.19 -11.91 -5.16
CA SER A 322 10.04 -10.83 -5.71
C SER A 322 11.12 -10.44 -4.72
N VAL A 323 10.81 -10.42 -3.42
CA VAL A 323 11.77 -10.17 -2.35
C VAL A 323 12.81 -11.30 -2.31
N GLU A 324 12.39 -12.57 -2.38
CA GLU A 324 13.30 -13.73 -2.52
C GLU A 324 14.19 -13.67 -3.77
N SER A 325 13.73 -13.06 -4.87
CA SER A 325 14.49 -12.86 -6.10
C SER A 325 15.33 -11.56 -6.14
N GLY A 326 15.53 -10.87 -5.01
CA GLY A 326 16.38 -9.67 -4.91
C GLY A 326 15.68 -8.32 -5.02
N ALA A 327 14.35 -8.26 -4.98
CA ALA A 327 13.61 -6.99 -4.92
C ALA A 327 13.77 -6.31 -3.55
N GLN A 328 13.66 -4.97 -3.56
CA GLN A 328 13.65 -4.17 -2.36
C GLN A 328 12.22 -3.75 -1.99
N ALA A 329 11.91 -3.69 -0.70
CA ALA A 329 10.60 -3.37 -0.16
C ALA A 329 10.68 -2.21 0.83
N GLY A 330 9.64 -1.37 0.91
CA GLY A 330 9.62 -0.31 1.90
C GLY A 330 8.58 0.77 1.66
N LEU A 331 8.71 1.88 2.36
CA LEU A 331 7.75 2.99 2.30
C LEU A 331 7.70 3.60 0.90
N ARG A 332 6.49 3.96 0.45
CA ARG A 332 6.31 4.79 -0.75
C ARG A 332 7.10 6.11 -0.64
N PRO A 333 7.61 6.66 -1.76
CA PRO A 333 8.37 7.91 -1.74
C PRO A 333 7.67 9.05 -1.00
N GLU A 334 6.36 9.20 -1.18
CA GLU A 334 5.56 10.27 -0.60
C GLU A 334 5.41 10.11 0.91
N ALA A 335 5.12 8.87 1.37
CA ALA A 335 5.05 8.54 2.80
C ALA A 335 6.42 8.73 3.47
N ALA A 336 7.49 8.23 2.85
CA ALA A 336 8.85 8.40 3.35
C ALA A 336 9.26 9.87 3.44
N ARG A 337 8.89 10.70 2.46
CA ARG A 337 9.16 12.15 2.47
C ARG A 337 8.49 12.83 3.66
N LEU A 338 7.21 12.50 3.93
CA LEU A 338 6.50 13.03 5.10
C LEU A 338 7.12 12.54 6.40
N LEU A 339 7.40 11.24 6.53
CA LEU A 339 7.96 10.64 7.75
C LEU A 339 9.40 11.08 8.09
N ARG A 340 10.10 11.74 7.15
CA ARG A 340 11.35 12.46 7.47
C ARG A 340 11.12 13.75 8.25
N GLN A 341 9.94 14.36 8.15
CA GLN A 341 9.60 15.56 8.91
C GLN A 341 9.35 15.21 10.39
N PRO A 342 9.99 15.89 11.36
CA PRO A 342 9.91 15.52 12.78
C PRO A 342 8.48 15.43 13.31
N LEU A 343 7.63 16.40 12.97
CA LEU A 343 6.24 16.43 13.43
C LEU A 343 5.41 15.27 12.87
N ALA A 344 5.44 15.05 11.55
CA ALA A 344 4.71 13.96 10.92
C ALA A 344 5.20 12.58 11.40
N ARG A 345 6.50 12.45 11.72
CA ARG A 345 7.06 11.24 12.32
C ARG A 345 6.53 11.02 13.74
N ALA A 346 6.55 12.06 14.58
CA ALA A 346 6.02 12.01 15.94
C ALA A 346 4.55 11.60 15.94
N GLU A 347 3.74 12.17 15.06
CA GLU A 347 2.33 11.79 14.92
C GLU A 347 2.12 10.35 14.46
N ALA A 348 2.91 9.90 13.48
CA ALA A 348 2.82 8.53 13.00
C ALA A 348 3.15 7.53 14.12
N ILE A 349 4.20 7.79 14.90
CA ILE A 349 4.60 6.96 16.04
C ILE A 349 3.51 6.97 17.11
N GLY A 350 3.08 8.16 17.58
CA GLY A 350 2.04 8.28 18.60
C GLY A 350 0.72 7.64 18.18
N LEU A 351 0.32 7.79 16.92
CA LEU A 351 -0.87 7.15 16.37
C LEU A 351 -0.73 5.63 16.34
N LEU A 352 0.41 5.09 15.88
CA LEU A 352 0.62 3.64 15.83
C LEU A 352 0.66 3.02 17.24
N CYS A 353 1.39 3.64 18.17
CA CYS A 353 1.48 3.22 19.57
C CYS A 353 0.12 3.20 20.26
N THR A 354 -0.63 4.28 20.15
CA THR A 354 -1.95 4.37 20.80
C THR A 354 -3.00 3.49 20.13
N THR A 355 -2.93 3.25 18.83
CA THR A 355 -3.97 2.48 18.11
C THR A 355 -3.73 0.97 18.11
N TYR A 356 -2.48 0.52 17.98
CA TYR A 356 -2.18 -0.90 17.73
C TYR A 356 -1.38 -1.59 18.84
N PHE A 357 -0.81 -0.83 19.79
CA PHE A 357 0.19 -1.34 20.75
C PHE A 357 -0.15 -1.09 22.22
N GLU A 358 -1.43 -0.93 22.58
CA GLU A 358 -1.84 -0.67 23.97
C GLU A 358 -1.46 -1.79 24.98
N ASN A 359 -1.29 -3.03 24.51
CA ASN A 359 -1.01 -4.20 25.35
C ASN A 359 0.40 -4.78 25.16
N ILE A 360 1.35 -3.94 24.76
CA ILE A 360 2.75 -4.33 24.53
C ILE A 360 3.65 -3.37 25.31
N ASP A 361 4.83 -3.84 25.72
CA ASP A 361 5.91 -2.96 26.19
C ASP A 361 6.38 -2.06 25.04
N GLN A 362 5.87 -0.83 25.03
CA GLN A 362 6.14 0.12 23.94
C GLN A 362 7.57 0.66 23.99
N GLU A 363 8.18 0.74 25.17
CA GLU A 363 9.55 1.22 25.34
C GLU A 363 10.51 0.22 24.70
N GLU A 364 10.40 -1.06 25.08
CA GLU A 364 11.21 -2.13 24.50
C GLU A 364 10.99 -2.27 22.97
N LEU A 365 9.75 -2.19 22.51
CA LEU A 365 9.43 -2.22 21.08
C LEU A 365 10.09 -1.05 20.33
N LEU A 366 9.98 0.17 20.86
CA LEU A 366 10.56 1.36 20.25
C LEU A 366 12.08 1.28 20.20
N GLU A 367 12.74 0.81 21.28
CA GLU A 367 14.18 0.54 21.26
C GLU A 367 14.57 -0.44 20.16
N ARG A 368 13.84 -1.57 20.06
CA ARG A 368 14.12 -2.64 19.09
C ARG A 368 14.04 -2.19 17.63
N VAL A 369 13.13 -1.26 17.33
CA VAL A 369 12.96 -0.70 15.98
C VAL A 369 13.87 0.51 15.72
N GLY A 370 14.70 0.95 16.68
CA GLY A 370 15.57 2.12 16.53
C GLY A 370 14.85 3.46 16.75
N LEU A 371 13.76 3.46 17.52
CA LEU A 371 12.95 4.61 17.91
C LEU A 371 12.93 4.83 19.43
N GLY A 372 13.84 4.24 20.22
CA GLY A 372 13.82 4.30 21.69
C GLY A 372 13.71 5.71 22.27
N GLY A 373 14.37 6.70 21.66
CA GLY A 373 14.24 8.10 22.07
C GLY A 373 12.86 8.75 21.84
N TYR A 374 11.89 8.04 21.24
CA TYR A 374 10.50 8.46 21.16
C TYR A 374 9.62 7.91 22.31
N ALA A 375 10.15 7.06 23.19
CA ALA A 375 9.41 6.51 24.33
C ALA A 375 9.04 7.58 25.38
N HIS A 376 9.81 8.68 25.44
CA HIS A 376 9.60 9.78 26.36
C HIS A 376 9.74 11.12 25.64
N ALA A 377 9.01 12.15 26.09
CA ALA A 377 9.07 13.49 25.52
C ALA A 377 10.42 14.20 25.69
N SER A 378 11.23 13.74 26.65
CA SER A 378 12.57 14.26 26.94
C SER A 378 13.60 13.86 25.88
N GLY A 379 13.36 12.78 25.13
CA GLY A 379 14.31 12.16 24.21
C GLY A 379 15.17 11.10 24.90
N ALA A 380 16.02 10.42 24.13
CA ALA A 380 17.07 9.58 24.70
C ALA A 380 18.12 10.46 25.38
N GLU A 381 18.47 10.14 26.63
CA GLU A 381 19.81 10.50 27.12
C GLU A 381 20.78 9.59 26.34
N GLU A 382 21.74 10.16 25.59
CA GLU A 382 22.77 9.36 24.93
C GLU A 382 23.54 8.58 26.01
N GLY A 383 23.14 7.33 26.22
CA GLY A 383 23.78 6.36 27.08
C GLY A 383 24.58 5.43 26.18
N ASP A 384 25.90 5.46 26.36
CA ASP A 384 26.87 4.62 25.66
C ASP A 384 26.38 3.17 25.53
N GLY A 385 26.28 2.70 24.30
CA GLY A 385 26.00 1.31 24.00
C GLY A 385 27.16 0.43 24.45
N GLU A 386 26.98 -0.28 25.56
CA GLU A 386 27.76 -1.47 25.87
C GLU A 386 26.81 -2.59 26.32
N ARG A 387 26.50 -3.47 25.37
CA ARG A 387 26.03 -4.83 25.66
C ARG A 387 27.21 -5.57 26.27
N ASP A 388 27.08 -6.01 27.52
CA ASP A 388 27.92 -7.09 28.04
C ASP A 388 27.02 -8.25 28.49
N GLY A 389 27.24 -9.41 27.87
CA GLY A 389 26.70 -10.67 28.31
C GLY A 389 27.66 -11.27 29.33
N GLY A 390 27.21 -11.44 30.57
CA GLY A 390 28.07 -12.03 31.60
C GLY A 390 27.36 -12.32 32.90
N SER A 391 26.87 -13.56 33.02
CA SER A 391 26.75 -14.39 34.23
C SER A 391 26.63 -13.68 35.59
N GLU A 392 25.46 -13.87 36.23
CA GLU A 392 25.21 -13.59 37.64
C GLU A 392 26.28 -14.23 38.54
N SER A 393 27.11 -13.39 39.17
CA SER A 393 27.64 -13.71 40.50
C SER A 393 27.65 -12.43 41.33
N ALA A 394 26.95 -12.48 42.46
CA ALA A 394 26.73 -11.35 43.36
C ALA A 394 28.07 -10.80 43.90
N ARG A 395 28.36 -9.53 43.61
CA ARG A 395 29.39 -8.71 44.28
C ARG A 395 28.86 -7.31 44.61
N PRO A 396 29.40 -6.62 45.63
CA PRO A 396 28.86 -5.38 46.18
C PRO A 396 28.92 -4.25 45.14
N SER A 397 27.89 -3.40 45.14
CA SER A 397 27.65 -2.35 44.14
C SER A 397 28.81 -1.36 44.02
N GLY A 398 29.65 -1.57 43.01
CA GLY A 398 30.57 -0.55 42.51
C GLY A 398 29.77 0.63 41.96
N ARG A 399 30.10 1.85 42.41
CA ARG A 399 29.49 3.07 41.88
C ARG A 399 29.96 3.26 40.44
N ARG A 400 29.11 2.92 39.47
CA ARG A 400 29.34 3.16 38.04
C ARG A 400 29.37 4.67 37.81
N GLN A 401 30.52 5.22 37.42
CA GLN A 401 30.56 6.57 36.85
C GLN A 401 29.86 6.50 35.49
N VAL A 402 28.67 7.09 35.41
CA VAL A 402 27.98 7.31 34.13
C VAL A 402 28.43 8.67 33.63
N THR A 403 29.24 8.67 32.57
CA THR A 403 29.54 9.87 31.78
C THR A 403 28.35 10.13 30.88
N SER A 404 27.30 10.79 31.39
CA SER A 404 26.21 11.22 30.51
C SER A 404 26.58 12.51 29.80
N SER A 405 26.60 12.49 28.46
CA SER A 405 26.61 13.67 27.61
C SER A 405 25.24 14.35 27.68
N ARG A 406 24.94 15.01 28.80
CA ARG A 406 23.71 15.76 28.94
C ARG A 406 23.73 16.98 28.01
N PRO A 407 22.65 17.26 27.26
CA PRO A 407 22.49 18.53 26.57
C PRO A 407 22.70 19.69 27.55
N ASP A 408 23.48 20.69 27.15
CA ASP A 408 23.74 21.89 27.96
C ASP A 408 22.43 22.67 28.17
N ARG A 409 21.93 22.69 29.40
CA ARG A 409 20.68 23.38 29.80
C ARG A 409 21.04 24.71 30.44
N ASP A 410 20.54 25.81 29.90
CA ASP A 410 20.67 27.14 30.50
C ASP A 410 19.85 27.20 31.80
N GLN A 411 20.57 27.01 32.90
CA GLN A 411 20.01 27.04 34.25
C GLN A 411 19.30 28.39 34.56
N ARG A 412 19.65 29.48 33.86
CA ARG A 412 18.98 30.79 34.02
C ARG A 412 17.54 30.73 33.50
N LEU A 413 17.30 30.08 32.36
CA LEU A 413 15.96 29.91 31.79
C LEU A 413 15.12 28.98 32.67
N VAL A 414 15.71 27.87 33.14
CA VAL A 414 15.07 26.94 34.09
C VAL A 414 14.64 27.67 35.37
N ASN A 415 15.51 28.50 35.94
CA ASN A 415 15.18 29.28 37.12
C ASN A 415 14.13 30.36 36.82
N ARG A 416 14.22 31.01 35.65
CA ARG A 416 13.27 32.05 35.21
C ARG A 416 11.85 31.50 35.07
N VAL A 417 11.64 30.35 34.41
CA VAL A 417 10.30 29.76 34.25
C VAL A 417 9.70 29.38 35.61
N LYS A 418 10.50 28.81 36.52
CA LYS A 418 10.04 28.46 37.88
C LYS A 418 9.62 29.70 38.67
N LEU A 419 10.38 30.78 38.58
CA LEU A 419 10.07 32.05 39.26
C LEU A 419 8.83 32.74 38.68
N LEU A 420 8.66 32.77 37.34
CA LEU A 420 7.48 33.35 36.69
C LEU A 420 6.17 32.71 37.18
N HIS A 421 6.18 31.42 37.46
CA HIS A 421 5.04 30.69 38.01
C HIS A 421 5.06 30.55 39.53
N GLN A 422 5.99 31.23 40.22
CA GLN A 422 6.15 31.20 41.68
C GLN A 422 6.31 29.77 42.25
N HIS A 423 6.92 28.86 41.47
CA HIS A 423 7.01 27.42 41.73
C HIS A 423 5.65 26.68 41.78
N GLY A 424 4.58 27.29 41.28
CA GLY A 424 3.29 26.64 41.08
C GLY A 424 3.30 25.80 39.80
N CYS A 425 2.74 24.59 39.87
CA CYS A 425 2.54 23.75 38.69
C CYS A 425 1.55 24.41 37.70
N GLN A 426 1.91 24.49 36.43
CA GLN A 426 1.02 25.02 35.39
C GLN A 426 -0.19 24.12 35.09
N VAL A 427 -0.15 22.84 35.46
CA VAL A 427 -1.29 21.92 35.29
C VAL A 427 -2.28 22.02 36.45
N CYS A 428 -1.83 21.80 37.70
CA CYS A 428 -2.72 21.72 38.86
C CYS A 428 -2.67 22.92 39.81
N GLY A 429 -1.75 23.87 39.61
CA GLY A 429 -1.57 25.03 40.50
C GLY A 429 -0.88 24.72 41.83
N LEU A 430 -0.62 23.45 42.15
CA LEU A 430 0.03 23.06 43.40
C LEU A 430 1.43 23.68 43.48
N ARG A 431 1.72 24.32 44.60
CA ARG A 431 3.02 24.86 44.96
C ARG A 431 3.59 23.98 46.08
N LEU A 432 4.60 23.18 45.78
CA LEU A 432 5.13 22.20 46.74
C LEU A 432 6.08 22.88 47.72
N GLU A 433 5.73 22.88 48.99
CA GLU A 433 6.57 23.41 50.07
C GLU A 433 7.62 22.38 50.52
N THR A 434 8.79 22.88 50.86
CA THR A 434 9.91 22.14 51.42
C THR A 434 10.52 22.96 52.55
N ARG A 435 11.37 22.33 53.38
CA ARG A 435 12.12 23.05 54.43
C ARG A 435 13.03 24.18 53.90
N PHE A 436 13.29 24.22 52.59
CA PHE A 436 14.21 25.17 51.95
C PHE A 436 13.52 26.12 50.96
N GLY A 437 12.18 26.18 50.96
CA GLY A 437 11.40 26.97 50.00
C GLY A 437 10.44 26.08 49.22
N HIS A 438 10.38 26.26 47.89
CA HIS A 438 9.42 25.56 47.05
C HIS A 438 10.11 24.72 45.98
N TYR A 439 9.52 23.56 45.67
CA TYR A 439 10.05 22.66 44.65
C TYR A 439 9.14 22.64 43.42
N SER A 440 9.77 22.75 42.25
CA SER A 440 9.13 22.57 40.94
C SER A 440 10.18 22.14 39.92
N GLU A 441 9.73 21.56 38.83
CA GLU A 441 10.56 21.07 37.72
C GLU A 441 10.26 21.86 36.46
N ALA A 442 11.30 22.15 35.69
CA ALA A 442 11.14 22.74 34.36
C ALA A 442 11.18 21.60 33.34
N ALA A 443 10.04 21.35 32.69
CA ALA A 443 9.94 20.37 31.62
C ALA A 443 10.08 21.09 30.28
N HIS A 444 10.92 20.57 29.39
CA HIS A 444 10.90 21.00 28.00
C HIS A 444 9.70 20.38 27.29
N ILE A 445 8.97 21.16 26.52
CA ILE A 445 7.76 20.68 25.82
C ILE A 445 8.17 19.76 24.67
N ARG A 446 9.13 20.20 23.85
CA ARG A 446 9.92 19.36 22.94
C ARG A 446 11.28 19.14 23.59
N GLY A 447 11.59 17.91 23.97
CA GLY A 447 12.83 17.55 24.66
C GLY A 447 14.09 17.99 23.91
N LEU A 448 15.14 18.33 24.67
CA LEU A 448 16.43 18.73 24.11
C LEU A 448 17.22 17.53 23.53
N GLY A 449 16.97 16.33 24.04
CA GLY A 449 17.68 15.12 23.62
C GLY A 449 17.29 14.67 22.22
N SER A 450 18.16 13.89 21.59
CA SER A 450 17.85 13.22 20.33
C SER A 450 16.72 12.20 20.58
N PRO A 451 15.76 12.01 19.65
CA PRO A 451 15.64 12.60 18.32
C PRO A 451 14.67 13.81 18.26
N HIS A 452 14.42 14.43 19.41
CA HIS A 452 13.52 15.58 19.48
C HIS A 452 14.24 16.87 19.13
N ASP A 453 15.47 17.07 19.61
CA ASP A 453 16.32 18.22 19.27
C ASP A 453 15.57 19.56 19.43
N GLY A 454 14.81 19.68 20.53
CA GLY A 454 14.10 20.89 20.89
C GLY A 454 15.07 22.00 21.31
N PRO A 455 14.73 23.29 21.11
CA PRO A 455 15.58 24.38 21.52
C PRO A 455 15.45 24.64 23.02
N ASP A 456 16.55 25.07 23.64
CA ASP A 456 16.55 25.49 25.03
C ASP A 456 16.09 26.95 25.16
N THR A 457 14.76 27.14 25.06
CA THR A 457 14.13 28.47 25.14
C THR A 457 13.01 28.48 26.17
N LEU A 458 12.75 29.64 26.75
CA LEU A 458 11.65 29.81 27.71
C LEU A 458 10.29 29.40 27.11
N SER A 459 10.06 29.67 25.81
CA SER A 459 8.82 29.32 25.11
C SER A 459 8.63 27.81 24.90
N ASN A 460 9.68 27.01 25.09
CA ASN A 460 9.67 25.54 25.03
C ASN A 460 9.69 24.91 26.44
N MET A 461 9.31 25.65 27.50
CA MET A 461 9.35 25.14 28.88
C MET A 461 7.99 25.22 29.57
N LEU A 462 7.78 24.33 30.55
CA LEU A 462 6.69 24.38 31.50
C LEU A 462 7.24 24.25 32.93
N CYS A 463 6.64 24.97 33.88
CA CYS A 463 6.87 24.77 35.31
C CYS A 463 5.85 23.76 35.86
N LEU A 464 6.31 22.57 36.25
CA LEU A 464 5.49 21.45 36.68
C LEU A 464 5.85 20.97 38.10
N CYS A 465 4.91 20.26 38.74
CA CYS A 465 5.23 19.46 39.94
C CYS A 465 5.75 18.08 39.49
N PRO A 466 6.44 17.31 40.36
CA PRO A 466 7.01 15.99 40.01
C PRO A 466 6.01 15.06 39.34
N ASN A 467 4.77 15.00 39.85
CA ASN A 467 3.76 14.10 39.32
C ASN A 467 3.37 14.46 37.87
N HIS A 468 3.11 15.73 37.59
CA HIS A 468 2.74 16.16 36.25
C HIS A 468 3.94 16.23 35.31
N HIS A 469 5.16 16.45 35.82
CA HIS A 469 6.37 16.33 35.03
C HIS A 469 6.54 14.91 34.51
N VAL A 470 6.49 13.91 35.40
CA VAL A 470 6.56 12.50 35.01
C VAL A 470 5.44 12.15 34.03
N GLN A 471 4.19 12.53 34.30
CA GLN A 471 3.06 12.25 33.37
C GLN A 471 3.23 12.92 32.00
N PHE A 472 3.85 14.10 31.95
CA PHE A 472 4.08 14.83 30.72
C PHE A 472 5.23 14.20 29.91
N ASP A 473 6.32 13.83 30.58
CA ASP A 473 7.48 13.17 29.97
C ASP A 473 7.14 11.76 29.48
N THR A 474 6.31 11.02 30.21
CA THR A 474 5.84 9.69 29.80
C THR A 474 4.61 9.73 28.88
N LEU A 475 4.33 10.88 28.26
CA LEU A 475 3.28 11.06 27.24
C LEU A 475 1.87 10.68 27.71
N THR A 476 1.63 10.67 29.04
CA THR A 476 0.35 10.30 29.64
C THR A 476 -0.67 11.43 29.54
N ILE A 477 -0.19 12.67 29.50
CA ILE A 477 -0.99 13.88 29.36
C ILE A 477 -0.48 14.73 28.20
N PHE A 478 -1.35 15.51 27.57
CA PHE A 478 -0.99 16.47 26.52
C PHE A 478 -1.83 17.74 26.65
N ILE A 479 -1.45 18.79 25.92
CA ILE A 479 -2.19 20.06 25.87
C ILE A 479 -2.89 20.18 24.50
N ASP A 480 -4.21 20.36 24.49
CA ASP A 480 -5.03 20.51 23.27
C ASP A 480 -4.94 21.93 22.66
N GLU A 481 -5.55 22.14 21.50
CA GLU A 481 -5.59 23.41 20.77
C GLU A 481 -6.26 24.54 21.57
N HIS A 482 -7.02 24.19 22.60
CA HIS A 482 -7.71 25.11 23.49
C HIS A 482 -6.98 25.28 24.83
N TRP A 483 -5.72 24.83 24.92
CA TRP A 483 -4.88 24.89 26.12
C TRP A 483 -5.42 24.07 27.29
N ASN A 484 -6.27 23.06 27.04
CA ASN A 484 -6.68 22.11 28.06
C ASN A 484 -5.70 20.96 28.15
N VAL A 485 -5.35 20.59 29.38
CA VAL A 485 -4.56 19.41 29.68
C VAL A 485 -5.48 18.20 29.68
N ARG A 486 -5.16 17.21 28.86
CA ARG A 486 -5.96 15.98 28.68
C ARG A 486 -5.13 14.74 28.86
N ARG A 487 -5.78 13.64 29.20
CA ARG A 487 -5.17 12.30 29.20
C ARG A 487 -5.08 11.76 27.78
N SER A 488 -3.94 11.19 27.42
CA SER A 488 -3.70 10.59 26.09
C SER A 488 -4.60 9.39 25.82
N ARG A 489 -4.89 8.59 26.86
CA ARG A 489 -5.66 7.35 26.75
C ARG A 489 -7.12 7.56 26.31
N ASP A 490 -7.82 8.50 26.95
CA ASP A 490 -9.28 8.65 26.83
C ASP A 490 -9.73 10.09 26.47
N GLY A 491 -8.78 11.03 26.38
CA GLY A 491 -9.07 12.44 26.10
C GLY A 491 -9.74 13.18 27.25
N GLN A 492 -9.83 12.57 28.45
CA GLN A 492 -10.45 13.18 29.61
C GLN A 492 -9.70 14.47 29.97
N SER A 493 -10.45 15.56 30.14
CA SER A 493 -9.90 16.84 30.57
C SER A 493 -9.51 16.79 32.04
N ILE A 494 -8.27 17.17 32.34
CA ILE A 494 -7.74 17.36 33.69
C ILE A 494 -7.97 18.80 34.16
N GLY A 495 -7.88 19.76 33.23
CA GLY A 495 -8.07 21.19 33.50
C GLY A 495 -7.48 22.04 32.39
N THR A 496 -7.53 23.36 32.56
CA THR A 496 -6.90 24.32 31.62
C THR A 496 -5.49 24.67 32.10
N LEU A 497 -4.52 24.65 31.20
CA LEU A 497 -3.14 25.02 31.49
C LEU A 497 -3.08 26.46 32.00
N ARG A 498 -2.48 26.66 33.17
CA ARG A 498 -2.22 27.97 33.75
C ARG A 498 -1.11 28.66 32.95
N ARG A 499 -1.43 29.80 32.36
CA ARG A 499 -0.52 30.61 31.55
C ARG A 499 -0.20 31.92 32.27
N HIS A 500 0.98 32.47 32.01
CA HIS A 500 1.43 33.75 32.57
C HIS A 500 1.73 34.73 31.42
N PRO A 501 1.36 36.02 31.50
CA PRO A 501 1.54 36.97 30.40
C PRO A 501 3.00 37.12 29.92
N GLU A 502 3.96 37.05 30.84
CA GLU A 502 5.41 37.09 30.52
C GLU A 502 6.00 35.72 30.12
N HIS A 503 5.18 34.67 30.11
CA HIS A 503 5.59 33.32 29.72
C HIS A 503 4.79 32.84 28.51
N ALA A 504 5.20 33.31 27.33
CA ALA A 504 4.61 32.91 26.07
C ALA A 504 5.12 31.53 25.64
N VAL A 505 4.35 30.49 25.99
CA VAL A 505 4.57 29.12 25.49
C VAL A 505 4.26 29.09 24.00
N ASP A 506 5.17 28.53 23.20
CA ASP A 506 5.01 28.43 21.76
C ASP A 506 4.19 27.19 21.40
N GLU A 507 3.13 27.41 20.63
CA GLU A 507 2.17 26.38 20.23
C GLU A 507 2.83 25.28 19.38
N GLN A 508 3.90 25.59 18.63
CA GLN A 508 4.56 24.58 17.79
C GLN A 508 5.18 23.43 18.59
N TYR A 509 5.70 23.71 19.80
CA TYR A 509 6.25 22.67 20.67
C TYR A 509 5.13 21.87 21.31
N VAL A 510 4.02 22.53 21.65
CA VAL A 510 2.82 21.88 22.18
C VAL A 510 2.21 20.95 21.13
N GLU A 511 2.13 21.37 19.87
CA GLU A 511 1.67 20.52 18.76
C GLU A 511 2.58 19.29 18.61
N TYR A 512 3.90 19.47 18.70
CA TYR A 512 4.85 18.37 18.63
C TYR A 512 4.70 17.37 19.78
N HIS A 513 4.54 17.85 21.02
CA HIS A 513 4.30 16.98 22.17
C HIS A 513 2.96 16.23 22.06
N ARG A 514 1.89 16.96 21.69
CA ARG A 514 0.57 16.37 21.44
C ARG A 514 0.60 15.28 20.36
N ALA A 515 1.43 15.45 19.34
CA ALA A 515 1.65 14.45 18.30
C ALA A 515 2.22 13.13 18.85
N LEU A 516 3.22 13.19 19.75
CA LEU A 516 3.80 12.02 20.42
C LEU A 516 2.74 11.27 21.26
N CYS A 517 1.85 12.01 21.90
CA CYS A 517 0.77 11.45 22.73
C CYS A 517 -0.37 10.80 21.93
N GLY A 518 -0.37 10.87 20.59
CA GLY A 518 -1.49 10.41 19.76
C GLY A 518 -2.77 11.28 19.88
N GLY A 519 -2.64 12.51 20.41
CA GLY A 519 -3.76 13.39 20.80
C GLY A 519 -4.64 13.93 19.65
N ASN A 520 -4.26 13.71 18.39
CA ASN A 520 -5.05 14.09 17.21
C ASN A 520 -6.19 13.10 16.88
N ARG A 521 -6.62 12.26 17.83
CA ARG A 521 -7.78 11.33 17.68
C ARG A 521 -9.12 12.03 17.36
N SER A 522 -9.16 13.36 17.38
CA SER A 522 -10.34 14.18 17.11
C SER A 522 -10.52 14.47 15.60
N SER A 523 -11.08 13.51 14.86
CA SER A 523 -12.00 13.74 13.70
C SER A 523 -12.24 12.48 12.84
N ALA A 524 -11.37 11.47 12.89
CA ALA A 524 -11.41 10.37 11.90
C ALA A 524 -12.00 9.03 12.40
N ALA A 525 -12.22 8.86 13.71
CA ALA A 525 -12.63 7.57 14.31
C ALA A 525 -14.05 7.56 14.91
N ARG A 526 -14.84 8.62 14.71
CA ARG A 526 -16.28 8.64 15.02
C ARG A 526 -17.04 9.02 13.75
N ASN A 527 -17.13 8.07 12.82
CA ASN A 527 -18.18 7.94 11.81
C ASN A 527 -18.06 6.57 11.14
#